data_AF-A0A661TLG6-F1
#
_entry.id   AF-A0A661TLG6-F1
#
_cell.length_a   1.000
_cell.length_b   1.000
_cell.length_c   1.000
_cell.angle_alpha   90.00
_cell.angle_beta   90.00
_cell.angle_gamma   90.00
#
_symmetry.space_group_name_H-M   'P 1'
#
loop_
_entity.id
_entity.type
_entity.pdbx_description
1 polymer ?
#
loop_
_entity_poly.entity_id
_entity_poly.type
_entity_poly.pdbx_seq_one_letter_code
_entity_poly.pdbx_strand_id
1 'polypeptide(L)'
;LRQTQIKQKYGLKSLEYLILKLDGELISLYNRKEFGENVDLAIRNKEERKEKYIKASEELKVQIQKEKTLTMSAPHFIGIIRVEPPAYIDKEMISNKEIELIGMKIAMDYEVKNGRKPEDVSSENLGFDIRSKDRENKVRYIEVKTRAHIGDVALTQNEWFKAKRFEDDYYLYAVVNSALKPKLYIVRNPVENLEVEQKVESVRYIIAFNEIETKGDEEIE
;
A
#
# COMPACT_ATOMS: atom_id res chain seq x y z
N LEU A 1 4.79 -17.61 5.60
CA LEU A 1 5.03 -18.95 6.21
C LEU A 1 4.05 -19.30 7.34
N ARG A 2 3.98 -18.54 8.45
CA ARG A 2 3.13 -18.86 9.61
C ARG A 2 1.63 -18.92 9.31
N GLN A 3 1.10 -18.02 8.46
CA GLN A 3 -0.31 -18.04 8.04
C GLN A 3 -0.65 -19.22 7.11
N THR A 4 0.23 -19.60 6.19
CA THR A 4 0.03 -20.72 5.25
C THR A 4 -0.01 -22.06 6.00
N GLN A 5 0.84 -22.24 7.02
CA GLN A 5 0.81 -23.44 7.87
C GLN A 5 -0.48 -23.56 8.70
N ILE A 6 -1.05 -22.43 9.16
CA ILE A 6 -2.33 -22.41 9.90
C ILE A 6 -3.51 -22.71 8.97
N LYS A 7 -3.57 -22.07 7.79
CA LYS A 7 -4.61 -22.36 6.78
C LYS A 7 -4.58 -23.81 6.30
N GLN A 8 -3.38 -24.36 6.08
CA GLN A 8 -3.20 -25.72 5.59
C GLN A 8 -3.50 -26.78 6.66
N LYS A 9 -3.09 -26.55 7.92
CA LYS A 9 -3.30 -27.49 9.02
C LYS A 9 -4.75 -27.52 9.51
N TYR A 10 -5.45 -26.38 9.51
CA TYR A 10 -6.80 -26.28 10.10
C TYR A 10 -7.92 -26.15 9.06
N GLY A 11 -7.70 -25.47 7.93
CA GLY A 11 -8.74 -25.26 6.91
C GLY A 11 -9.10 -26.53 6.14
N LEU A 12 -8.11 -27.23 5.60
CA LEU A 12 -8.34 -28.48 4.85
C LEU A 12 -8.87 -29.61 5.75
N LYS A 13 -8.27 -29.79 6.93
CA LYS A 13 -8.74 -30.80 7.90
C LYS A 13 -10.16 -30.52 8.39
N SER A 14 -10.53 -29.25 8.56
CA SER A 14 -11.89 -28.88 8.94
C SER A 14 -12.89 -29.19 7.83
N LEU A 15 -12.56 -28.88 6.58
CA LEU A 15 -13.43 -29.20 5.43
C LEU A 15 -13.56 -30.72 5.23
N GLU A 16 -12.48 -31.48 5.34
CA GLU A 16 -12.50 -32.95 5.28
C GLU A 16 -13.39 -33.55 6.39
N TYR A 17 -13.25 -33.05 7.62
CA TYR A 17 -14.11 -33.48 8.74
C TYR A 17 -15.59 -33.17 8.48
N LEU A 18 -15.91 -31.98 7.94
CA LEU A 18 -17.28 -31.59 7.63
C LEU A 18 -17.88 -32.43 6.51
N ILE A 19 -17.09 -32.78 5.49
CA ILE A 19 -17.52 -33.67 4.40
C ILE A 19 -17.80 -35.07 4.95
N LEU A 20 -16.88 -35.64 5.73
CA LEU A 20 -17.04 -36.96 6.35
C LEU A 20 -18.27 -37.04 7.25
N LYS A 21 -18.53 -35.98 8.02
CA LYS A 21 -19.72 -35.88 8.87
C LYS A 21 -21.01 -35.88 8.04
N LEU A 22 -21.04 -35.11 6.95
CA LEU A 22 -22.20 -35.09 6.04
C LEU A 22 -22.42 -36.44 5.35
N ASP A 23 -21.35 -37.17 5.04
CA ASP A 23 -21.45 -38.53 4.49
C ASP A 23 -22.10 -39.50 5.46
N GLY A 24 -21.69 -39.48 6.73
CA GLY A 24 -22.34 -40.28 7.77
C GLY A 24 -23.82 -39.94 7.94
N GLU A 25 -24.16 -38.64 7.91
CA GLU A 25 -25.56 -38.18 7.99
C GLU A 25 -26.37 -38.61 6.76
N LEU A 26 -25.79 -38.54 5.55
CA LEU A 26 -26.45 -38.97 4.31
C LEU A 26 -26.71 -40.47 4.32
N ILE A 27 -25.75 -41.30 4.75
CA ILE A 27 -25.95 -42.76 4.87
C ILE A 27 -27.16 -43.06 5.76
N SER A 28 -27.28 -42.36 6.90
CA SER A 28 -28.41 -42.53 7.82
C SER A 28 -29.75 -42.15 7.19
N LEU A 29 -29.78 -41.10 6.35
CA LEU A 29 -30.98 -40.64 5.67
C LEU A 29 -31.36 -41.58 4.52
N TYR A 30 -30.39 -42.10 3.78
CA TYR A 30 -30.64 -43.09 2.73
C TYR A 30 -31.26 -44.37 3.31
N ASN A 31 -30.76 -44.87 4.44
CA ASN A 31 -31.38 -46.00 5.13
C ASN A 31 -32.84 -45.70 5.53
N ARG A 32 -33.12 -44.53 6.12
CA ARG A 32 -34.49 -44.13 6.50
C ARG A 32 -35.43 -44.02 5.30
N LYS A 33 -34.91 -43.53 4.16
CA LYS A 33 -35.66 -43.49 2.90
C LYS A 33 -36.03 -44.90 2.42
N GLU A 34 -35.13 -45.88 2.55
CA GLU A 34 -35.42 -47.28 2.22
C GLU A 34 -36.51 -47.89 3.10
N PHE A 35 -36.62 -47.46 4.37
CA PHE A 35 -37.70 -47.83 5.27
C PHE A 35 -39.02 -47.06 5.04
N GLY A 36 -39.09 -46.23 3.99
CA GLY A 36 -40.32 -45.52 3.58
C GLY A 36 -40.53 -44.16 4.24
N GLU A 37 -39.56 -43.62 4.96
CA GLU A 37 -39.65 -42.26 5.50
C GLU A 37 -39.43 -41.20 4.41
N ASN A 38 -40.23 -40.12 4.43
CA ASN A 38 -40.04 -38.99 3.53
C ASN A 38 -38.92 -38.08 4.03
N VAL A 39 -37.70 -38.33 3.54
CA VAL A 39 -36.48 -37.57 3.86
C VAL A 39 -35.82 -36.95 2.64
N ASP A 40 -36.51 -36.90 1.49
CA ASP A 40 -35.96 -36.44 0.20
C ASP A 40 -35.40 -35.02 0.26
N LEU A 41 -36.12 -34.10 0.91
CA LEU A 41 -35.68 -32.71 1.07
C LEU A 41 -34.44 -32.61 1.96
N ALA A 42 -34.35 -33.45 3.00
CA ALA A 42 -33.21 -33.47 3.91
C ALA A 42 -31.95 -34.03 3.23
N ILE A 43 -32.11 -35.05 2.38
CA ILE A 43 -31.03 -35.60 1.55
C ILE A 43 -30.52 -34.51 0.60
N ARG A 44 -31.42 -33.91 -0.20
CA ARG A 44 -31.04 -32.89 -1.19
C ARG A 44 -30.29 -31.72 -0.55
N ASN A 45 -30.78 -31.19 0.56
CA ASN A 45 -30.13 -30.08 1.27
C ASN A 45 -28.71 -30.45 1.76
N LYS A 46 -28.51 -31.68 2.23
CA LYS A 46 -27.20 -32.15 2.70
C LYS A 46 -26.24 -32.44 1.54
N GLU A 47 -26.75 -32.95 0.43
CA GLU A 47 -25.95 -33.14 -0.80
C GLU A 47 -25.45 -31.81 -1.36
N GLU A 48 -26.34 -30.82 -1.49
CA GLU A 48 -25.96 -29.47 -1.92
C GLU A 48 -24.91 -28.85 -0.98
N ARG A 49 -25.04 -29.08 0.33
CA ARG A 49 -24.06 -28.61 1.32
C ARG A 49 -22.72 -29.34 1.22
N LYS A 50 -22.73 -30.65 0.97
CA LYS A 50 -21.52 -31.46 0.75
C LYS A 50 -20.78 -30.98 -0.50
N GLU A 51 -21.50 -30.75 -1.60
CA GLU A 51 -20.92 -30.26 -2.84
C GLU A 51 -20.23 -28.88 -2.66
N LYS A 52 -20.85 -27.98 -1.89
CA LYS A 52 -20.23 -26.69 -1.53
C LYS A 52 -18.90 -26.87 -0.77
N TYR A 53 -18.83 -27.80 0.17
CA TYR A 53 -17.58 -28.05 0.92
C TYR A 53 -16.51 -28.75 0.07
N ILE A 54 -16.90 -29.60 -0.87
CA ILE A 54 -15.97 -30.20 -1.84
C ILE A 54 -15.33 -29.11 -2.71
N LYS A 55 -16.14 -28.23 -3.31
CA LYS A 55 -15.66 -27.11 -4.13
C LYS A 55 -14.72 -26.19 -3.33
N ALA A 56 -15.11 -25.82 -2.11
CA ALA A 56 -14.27 -25.01 -1.22
C ALA A 56 -12.93 -25.69 -0.86
N SER A 57 -12.91 -27.02 -0.72
CA SER A 57 -11.69 -27.79 -0.46
C SER A 57 -10.74 -27.79 -1.66
N GLU A 58 -11.28 -27.97 -2.87
CA GLU A 58 -10.51 -27.92 -4.12
C GLU A 58 -9.90 -26.53 -4.35
N GLU A 59 -10.71 -25.47 -4.20
CA GLU A 59 -10.26 -24.08 -4.31
C GLU A 59 -9.15 -23.77 -3.30
N LEU A 60 -9.32 -24.19 -2.05
CA LEU A 60 -8.32 -23.99 -1.00
C LEU A 60 -7.01 -24.74 -1.30
N LYS A 61 -7.07 -25.96 -1.85
CA LYS A 61 -5.88 -26.71 -2.28
C LYS A 61 -5.11 -25.96 -3.39
N VAL A 62 -5.83 -25.43 -4.38
CA VAL A 62 -5.23 -24.66 -5.48
C VAL A 62 -4.59 -23.37 -4.95
N GLN A 63 -5.28 -22.64 -4.07
CA GLN A 63 -4.76 -21.41 -3.47
C GLN A 63 -3.50 -21.67 -2.64
N ILE A 64 -3.51 -22.71 -1.80
CA ILE A 64 -2.34 -23.12 -1.01
C ILE A 64 -1.17 -23.47 -1.91
N GLN A 65 -1.40 -24.13 -3.06
CA GLN A 65 -0.32 -24.48 -3.96
C GLN A 65 0.26 -23.26 -4.67
N LYS A 66 -0.59 -22.31 -5.12
CA LYS A 66 -0.12 -21.01 -5.64
C LYS A 66 0.68 -20.23 -4.60
N GLU A 67 0.22 -20.18 -3.34
CA GLU A 67 0.96 -19.56 -2.23
C GLU A 67 2.29 -20.27 -1.93
N LYS A 68 2.35 -21.60 -2.03
CA LYS A 68 3.59 -22.39 -1.87
C LYS A 68 4.60 -22.14 -2.99
N THR A 69 4.15 -22.07 -4.24
CA THR A 69 5.02 -21.76 -5.38
C THR A 69 5.56 -20.33 -5.31
N LEU A 70 4.81 -19.40 -4.70
CA LEU A 70 5.25 -18.04 -4.38
C LEU A 70 6.21 -17.96 -3.17
N THR A 71 6.46 -19.08 -2.49
CA THR A 71 7.38 -19.11 -1.35
C THR A 71 8.81 -19.38 -1.83
N MET A 72 9.56 -18.29 -1.99
CA MET A 72 11.02 -18.21 -1.96
C MET A 72 11.77 -19.32 -2.72
N SER A 73 12.01 -19.10 -4.03
CA SER A 73 13.34 -19.44 -4.52
C SER A 73 14.37 -18.76 -3.61
N ALA A 74 15.51 -19.41 -3.33
CA ALA A 74 16.62 -18.75 -2.66
C ALA A 74 16.80 -17.37 -3.31
N PRO A 75 16.76 -16.26 -2.55
CA PRO A 75 16.84 -14.94 -3.15
C PRO A 75 18.10 -14.91 -3.99
N HIS A 76 17.96 -14.70 -5.30
CA HIS A 76 19.11 -14.41 -6.12
C HIS A 76 19.63 -13.08 -5.58
N PHE A 77 20.85 -13.10 -5.06
CA PHE A 77 21.51 -11.88 -4.61
C PHE A 77 21.74 -11.01 -5.85
N ILE A 78 20.83 -10.07 -6.09
CA ILE A 78 20.94 -9.09 -7.17
C ILE A 78 21.89 -7.96 -6.73
N GLY A 79 21.91 -7.63 -5.43
CA GLY A 79 22.83 -6.66 -4.84
C GLY A 79 22.37 -6.15 -3.47
N ILE A 80 23.25 -5.41 -2.79
CA ILE A 80 22.95 -4.64 -1.57
C ILE A 80 22.72 -3.18 -1.94
N ILE A 81 21.67 -2.58 -1.38
CA ILE A 81 21.46 -1.13 -1.44
C ILE A 81 21.74 -0.57 -0.07
N ARG A 82 22.77 0.27 0.02
CA ARG A 82 23.02 1.10 1.19
C ARG A 82 22.29 2.42 0.98
N VAL A 83 21.22 2.64 1.74
CA VAL A 83 20.52 3.92 1.77
C VAL A 83 21.32 4.84 2.69
N GLU A 84 22.10 5.74 2.07
CA GLU A 84 22.64 6.89 2.79
C GLU A 84 21.67 8.07 2.61
N PRO A 85 21.47 8.90 3.65
CA PRO A 85 20.90 10.23 3.44
C PRO A 85 21.76 10.94 2.39
N PRO A 86 21.16 11.70 1.46
CA PRO A 86 21.95 12.39 0.45
C PRO A 86 22.96 13.33 1.14
N ALA A 87 24.25 13.09 0.91
CA ALA A 87 25.33 14.00 1.35
C ALA A 87 25.20 15.40 0.70
N TYR A 88 24.38 15.51 -0.34
CA TYR A 88 23.97 16.75 -0.97
C TYR A 88 22.45 16.88 -0.84
N ILE A 89 22.01 17.52 0.23
CA ILE A 89 20.71 18.17 0.23
C ILE A 89 20.92 19.35 -0.72
N ASP A 90 20.26 19.37 -1.88
CA ASP A 90 20.14 20.62 -2.64
C ASP A 90 19.78 21.70 -1.63
N LYS A 91 20.58 22.75 -1.48
CA LYS A 91 20.31 23.79 -0.48
C LYS A 91 18.92 24.42 -0.67
N GLU A 92 18.31 24.21 -1.84
CA GLU A 92 16.93 24.59 -2.18
C GLU A 92 15.84 23.63 -1.66
N MET A 93 16.18 22.38 -1.32
CA MET A 93 15.29 21.36 -0.77
C MET A 93 15.45 21.12 0.74
N ILE A 94 16.10 22.05 1.46
CA ILE A 94 16.11 22.01 2.93
C ILE A 94 14.69 22.30 3.42
N SER A 95 13.96 21.24 3.75
CA SER A 95 12.70 21.37 4.45
C SER A 95 12.97 21.85 5.87
N ASN A 96 12.50 23.06 6.18
CA ASN A 96 12.44 23.54 7.55
C ASN A 96 11.08 23.12 8.12
N LYS A 97 11.08 22.39 9.23
CA LYS A 97 9.87 21.91 9.93
C LYS A 97 8.87 23.04 10.21
N GLU A 98 9.38 24.25 10.45
CA GLU A 98 8.55 25.45 10.63
C GLU A 98 7.75 25.81 9.38
N ILE A 99 8.34 25.63 8.20
CA ILE A 99 7.71 25.94 6.91
C ILE A 99 6.65 24.90 6.57
N GLU A 100 6.90 23.61 6.83
CA GLU A 100 5.90 22.55 6.67
C GLU A 100 4.65 22.81 7.51
N LEU A 101 4.82 23.23 8.76
CA LEU A 101 3.71 23.61 9.65
C LEU A 101 2.89 24.79 9.09
N ILE A 102 3.56 25.79 8.51
CA ILE A 102 2.89 26.93 7.86
C ILE A 102 2.06 26.44 6.66
N GLY A 103 2.62 25.57 5.82
CA GLY A 103 1.92 25.01 4.67
C GLY A 103 0.69 24.18 5.07
N MET A 104 0.84 23.31 6.06
CA MET A 104 -0.26 22.52 6.62
C MET A 104 -1.38 23.40 7.15
N LYS A 105 -1.04 24.45 7.90
CA LYS A 105 -2.03 25.40 8.41
C LYS A 105 -2.79 26.10 7.27
N ILE A 106 -2.09 26.56 6.23
CA ILE A 106 -2.71 27.22 5.08
C ILE A 106 -3.65 26.27 4.34
N ALA A 107 -3.25 25.01 4.15
CA ALA A 107 -4.06 23.99 3.51
C ALA A 107 -5.33 23.69 4.30
N MET A 108 -5.22 23.49 5.62
CA MET A 108 -6.38 23.28 6.50
C MET A 108 -7.32 24.49 6.51
N ASP A 109 -6.78 25.70 6.67
CA ASP A 109 -7.57 26.94 6.68
C ASP A 109 -8.32 27.13 5.36
N TYR A 110 -7.69 26.78 4.23
CA TYR A 110 -8.35 26.82 2.93
C TYR A 110 -9.53 25.84 2.86
N GLU A 111 -9.34 24.60 3.30
CA GLU A 111 -10.41 23.59 3.28
C GLU A 111 -11.58 24.00 4.18
N VAL A 112 -11.32 24.51 5.39
CA VAL A 112 -12.35 25.04 6.30
C VAL A 112 -13.11 26.21 5.66
N LYS A 113 -12.40 27.18 5.06
CA LYS A 113 -13.03 28.33 4.38
C LYS A 113 -13.93 27.91 3.21
N ASN A 114 -13.60 26.80 2.56
CA ASN A 114 -14.41 26.22 1.48
C ASN A 114 -15.53 25.29 2.00
N GLY A 115 -15.83 25.32 3.31
CA GLY A 115 -16.93 24.58 3.90
C GLY A 115 -16.68 23.08 4.03
N ARG A 116 -15.41 22.65 4.05
CA ARG A 116 -14.97 21.27 4.22
C ARG A 116 -14.45 21.05 5.64
N LYS A 117 -14.26 19.78 6.02
CA LYS A 117 -13.76 19.34 7.32
C LYS A 117 -12.43 18.61 7.12
N PRO A 118 -11.29 19.32 7.16
CA PRO A 118 -9.97 18.71 7.08
C PRO A 118 -9.57 18.03 8.40
N GLU A 119 -8.82 16.95 8.28
CA GLU A 119 -8.23 16.16 9.36
C GLU A 119 -6.75 15.91 9.00
N ASP A 120 -5.84 16.18 9.92
CA ASP A 120 -4.41 15.92 9.77
C ASP A 120 -4.12 14.44 10.00
N VAL A 121 -3.58 13.78 8.98
CA VAL A 121 -3.19 12.35 9.00
C VAL A 121 -1.73 12.17 8.55
N SER A 122 -0.94 13.24 8.51
CA SER A 122 0.47 13.22 8.08
C SER A 122 1.31 12.20 8.85
N SER A 123 1.04 12.02 10.14
CA SER A 123 1.73 11.05 11.01
C SER A 123 1.35 9.59 10.77
N GLU A 124 0.28 9.30 10.02
CA GLU A 124 -0.21 7.95 9.76
C GLU A 124 0.49 7.27 8.55
N ASN A 125 1.35 8.00 7.83
CA ASN A 125 2.12 7.50 6.68
C ASN A 125 1.24 6.87 5.57
N LEU A 126 0.09 7.49 5.30
CA LEU A 126 -0.91 7.00 4.34
C LEU A 126 -0.61 7.37 2.88
N GLY A 127 0.41 8.22 2.66
CA GLY A 127 0.83 8.80 1.37
C GLY A 127 0.02 10.03 0.95
N PHE A 128 -0.54 10.73 1.94
CA PHE A 128 -1.15 12.06 1.88
C PHE A 128 -1.17 12.64 3.31
N ASP A 129 -1.20 13.96 3.45
CA ASP A 129 -1.11 14.65 4.75
C ASP A 129 -2.47 14.99 5.36
N ILE A 130 -3.45 15.34 4.54
CA ILE A 130 -4.76 15.82 4.99
C ILE A 130 -5.87 14.99 4.35
N ARG A 131 -6.82 14.56 5.18
CA ARG A 131 -8.09 13.98 4.76
C ARG A 131 -9.19 15.01 4.96
N SER A 132 -9.81 15.48 3.88
CA SER A 132 -10.85 16.51 3.96
C SER A 132 -12.17 16.01 3.42
N LYS A 133 -13.25 16.21 4.18
CA LYS A 133 -14.61 15.81 3.79
C LYS A 133 -15.46 17.04 3.49
N ASP A 134 -16.17 17.02 2.37
CA ASP A 134 -17.15 18.06 2.06
C ASP A 134 -18.50 17.80 2.73
N ARG A 135 -19.51 18.63 2.41
CA ARG A 135 -20.87 18.54 2.95
C ARG A 135 -21.62 17.30 2.46
N GLU A 136 -21.20 16.71 1.34
CA GLU A 136 -21.79 15.52 0.72
C GLU A 136 -21.04 14.23 1.11
N ASN A 137 -20.11 14.32 2.07
CA ASN A 137 -19.20 13.24 2.48
C ASN A 137 -18.22 12.76 1.40
N LYS A 138 -18.02 13.53 0.31
CA LYS A 138 -16.95 13.22 -0.62
C LYS A 138 -15.61 13.53 0.05
N VAL A 139 -14.69 12.58 -0.08
CA VAL A 139 -13.37 12.64 0.57
C VAL A 139 -12.35 13.17 -0.42
N ARG A 140 -11.50 14.09 0.05
CA ARG A 140 -10.30 14.56 -0.62
C ARG A 140 -9.08 14.08 0.15
N TYR A 141 -8.16 13.48 -0.58
CA TYR A 141 -6.84 13.08 -0.11
C TYR A 141 -5.85 14.14 -0.56
N ILE A 142 -5.26 14.88 0.37
CA ILE A 142 -4.48 16.07 0.07
C ILE A 142 -3.04 15.87 0.54
N GLU A 143 -2.09 16.00 -0.38
CA GLU A 143 -0.66 16.06 -0.10
C GLU A 143 -0.19 17.52 -0.11
N VAL A 144 0.53 17.95 0.92
CA VAL A 144 0.95 19.34 1.09
C VAL A 144 2.46 19.46 0.91
N LYS A 145 2.87 20.09 -0.19
CA LYS A 145 4.29 20.40 -0.43
C LYS A 145 4.55 21.87 -0.21
N THR A 146 5.49 22.16 0.70
CA THR A 146 5.81 23.54 1.07
C THR A 146 7.24 23.90 0.69
N ARG A 147 7.42 25.13 0.20
CA ARG A 147 8.73 25.72 -0.11
C ARG A 147 8.84 27.13 0.46
N ALA A 148 10.05 27.47 0.89
CA ALA A 148 10.41 28.83 1.33
C ALA A 148 10.34 29.82 0.16
N HIS A 149 10.84 29.40 -1.01
CA HIS A 149 10.90 30.17 -2.25
C HIS A 149 10.06 29.49 -3.35
N ILE A 150 10.02 30.09 -4.54
CA ILE A 150 9.44 29.44 -5.73
C ILE A 150 10.44 28.41 -6.24
N GLY A 151 9.99 27.19 -6.47
CA GLY A 151 10.82 26.11 -6.97
C GLY A 151 10.04 24.81 -7.07
N ASP A 152 10.71 23.76 -7.53
CA ASP A 152 10.09 22.48 -7.81
C ASP A 152 9.63 21.75 -6.53
N VAL A 153 8.53 21.02 -6.67
CA VAL A 153 7.99 20.15 -5.65
C VAL A 153 8.09 18.71 -6.13
N ALA A 154 8.58 17.83 -5.26
CA ALA A 154 8.73 16.42 -5.55
C ALA A 154 7.73 15.62 -4.73
N LEU A 155 7.05 14.67 -5.37
CA LEU A 155 6.25 13.65 -4.70
C LEU A 155 7.12 12.42 -4.44
N THR A 156 7.01 11.84 -3.25
CA THR A 156 7.64 10.55 -2.96
C THR A 156 6.94 9.44 -3.74
N GLN A 157 7.59 8.28 -3.88
CA GLN A 157 7.02 7.16 -4.62
C GLN A 157 5.68 6.68 -4.01
N ASN A 158 5.55 6.70 -2.68
CA ASN A 158 4.31 6.33 -1.99
C ASN A 158 3.19 7.32 -2.34
N GLU A 159 3.45 8.62 -2.25
CA GLU A 159 2.50 9.68 -2.60
C GLU A 159 2.07 9.57 -4.08
N TRP A 160 3.03 9.36 -4.98
CA TRP A 160 2.75 9.18 -6.41
C TRP A 160 1.83 7.98 -6.69
N PHE A 161 2.07 6.85 -6.01
CA PHE A 161 1.20 5.68 -6.13
C PHE A 161 -0.19 5.90 -5.52
N LYS A 162 -0.32 6.69 -4.46
CA LYS A 162 -1.62 7.06 -3.89
C LYS A 162 -2.37 8.02 -4.79
N ALA A 163 -1.67 8.99 -5.39
CA ALA A 163 -2.23 9.88 -6.40
C ALA A 163 -2.78 9.09 -7.59
N LYS A 164 -2.04 8.09 -8.09
CA LYS A 164 -2.50 7.17 -9.14
C LYS A 164 -3.74 6.36 -8.75
N ARG A 165 -3.86 6.00 -7.47
CA ARG A 165 -4.95 5.16 -6.98
C ARG A 165 -6.23 5.95 -6.72
N PHE A 166 -6.10 7.17 -6.22
CA PHE A 166 -7.23 8.00 -5.81
C PHE A 166 -7.63 9.04 -6.86
N GLU A 167 -6.80 9.24 -7.90
CA GLU A 167 -7.12 10.00 -9.10
C GLU A 167 -7.79 11.35 -8.77
N ASP A 168 -9.06 11.47 -9.12
CA ASP A 168 -9.93 12.64 -8.98
C ASP A 168 -10.25 13.06 -7.54
N ASP A 169 -9.97 12.18 -6.58
CA ASP A 169 -10.09 12.43 -5.15
C ASP A 169 -8.74 12.79 -4.52
N TYR A 170 -7.63 12.71 -5.27
CA TYR A 170 -6.30 13.14 -4.83
C TYR A 170 -5.98 14.57 -5.26
N TYR A 171 -5.37 15.32 -4.35
CA TYR A 171 -5.02 16.72 -4.56
C TYR A 171 -3.59 16.99 -4.09
N LEU A 172 -2.85 17.74 -4.89
CA LEU A 172 -1.57 18.32 -4.51
C LEU A 172 -1.77 19.79 -4.15
N TYR A 173 -1.39 20.15 -2.93
CA TYR A 173 -1.40 21.51 -2.42
C TYR A 173 0.05 21.98 -2.34
N ALA A 174 0.45 22.83 -3.29
CA ALA A 174 1.79 23.42 -3.32
C ALA A 174 1.75 24.83 -2.71
N VAL A 175 2.40 25.00 -1.56
CA VAL A 175 2.52 26.29 -0.87
C VAL A 175 3.93 26.83 -1.09
N VAL A 176 4.04 27.91 -1.87
CA VAL A 176 5.33 28.53 -2.20
C VAL A 176 5.43 29.93 -1.62
N ASN A 177 6.65 30.45 -1.54
CA ASN A 177 6.96 31.79 -1.01
C ASN A 177 6.52 31.98 0.45
N SER A 178 6.59 30.89 1.23
CA SER A 178 6.06 30.80 2.60
C SER A 178 6.74 31.73 3.59
N ALA A 179 7.96 32.19 3.27
CA ALA A 179 8.73 33.11 4.13
C ALA A 179 8.29 34.59 4.02
N LEU A 180 7.59 34.99 2.96
CA LEU A 180 7.22 36.39 2.70
C LEU A 180 5.72 36.56 2.45
N LYS A 181 5.20 35.91 1.42
CA LYS A 181 3.79 35.99 1.03
C LYS A 181 3.37 34.64 0.45
N PRO A 182 2.88 33.72 1.30
CA PRO A 182 2.55 32.38 0.85
C PRO A 182 1.48 32.40 -0.25
N LYS A 183 1.70 31.60 -1.28
CA LYS A 183 0.73 31.33 -2.34
C LYS A 183 0.43 29.84 -2.35
N LEU A 184 -0.86 29.50 -2.29
CA LEU A 184 -1.34 28.13 -2.38
C LEU A 184 -1.79 27.85 -3.83
N TYR A 185 -1.19 26.82 -4.43
CA TYR A 185 -1.63 26.23 -5.69
C TYR A 185 -2.26 24.88 -5.42
N ILE A 186 -3.38 24.60 -6.08
CA ILE A 186 -4.16 23.38 -5.88
C ILE A 186 -4.28 22.67 -7.22
N VAL A 187 -3.80 21.45 -7.27
CA VAL A 187 -3.89 20.58 -8.45
C VAL A 187 -4.71 19.37 -8.07
N ARG A 188 -5.84 19.18 -8.76
CA ARG A 188 -6.65 17.95 -8.68
C ARG A 188 -6.04 16.91 -9.62
N ASN A 189 -6.01 15.65 -9.21
CA ASN A 189 -5.44 14.55 -9.99
C ASN A 189 -4.07 14.92 -10.61
N PRO A 190 -3.02 15.11 -9.79
CA PRO A 190 -1.72 15.54 -10.28
C PRO A 190 -1.07 14.55 -11.26
N VAL A 191 -1.51 13.29 -11.29
CA VAL A 191 -1.02 12.29 -12.25
C VAL A 191 -1.50 12.57 -13.66
N GLU A 192 -2.76 13.00 -13.80
CA GLU A 192 -3.35 13.32 -15.11
C GLU A 192 -3.05 14.76 -15.53
N ASN A 193 -2.94 15.68 -14.55
CA ASN A 193 -2.87 17.13 -14.82
C ASN A 193 -1.47 17.73 -14.75
N LEU A 194 -0.42 16.95 -14.43
CA LEU A 194 0.97 17.43 -14.43
C LEU A 194 1.86 16.52 -15.27
N GLU A 195 2.75 17.14 -16.05
CA GLU A 195 3.89 16.45 -16.64
C GLU A 195 4.96 16.28 -15.57
N VAL A 196 5.34 15.04 -15.27
CA VAL A 196 6.31 14.73 -14.22
C VAL A 196 7.53 14.05 -14.82
N GLU A 197 8.70 14.64 -14.61
CA GLU A 197 9.98 14.03 -14.96
C GLU A 197 10.37 13.03 -13.87
N GLN A 198 10.37 11.73 -14.20
CA GLN A 198 10.84 10.70 -13.28
C GLN A 198 12.38 10.72 -13.22
N LYS A 199 12.94 11.44 -12.24
CA LYS A 199 14.39 11.42 -11.97
C LYS A 199 14.76 10.16 -11.17
N VAL A 200 15.63 9.32 -11.73
CA VAL A 200 16.27 8.19 -11.03
C VAL A 200 17.63 8.67 -10.52
N GLU A 201 17.70 9.04 -9.23
CA GLU A 201 18.77 9.89 -8.66
C GLU A 201 20.15 9.23 -8.37
N SER A 202 20.52 8.10 -9.00
CA SER A 202 21.92 7.64 -9.29
C SER A 202 22.33 6.23 -8.83
N VAL A 203 23.22 5.61 -9.62
CA VAL A 203 24.22 4.62 -9.19
C VAL A 203 25.50 5.38 -8.86
N ARG A 204 26.07 5.15 -7.66
CA ARG A 204 27.35 5.75 -7.25
C ARG A 204 28.39 4.66 -7.05
N TYR A 205 29.60 4.89 -7.56
CA TYR A 205 30.75 4.05 -7.29
C TYR A 205 31.58 4.71 -6.19
N ILE A 206 31.61 4.06 -5.03
CA ILE A 206 32.40 4.50 -3.88
C ILE A 206 33.71 3.73 -3.93
N ILE A 207 34.83 4.46 -4.03
CA ILE A 207 36.17 3.88 -3.99
C ILE A 207 36.70 4.06 -2.57
N ALA A 208 37.16 2.97 -1.94
CA ALA A 208 37.71 3.02 -0.60
C ALA A 208 39.02 3.82 -0.61
N PHE A 209 39.26 4.64 0.43
CA PHE A 209 40.48 5.43 0.49
C PHE A 209 41.74 4.57 0.49
N ASN A 210 41.71 3.36 1.08
CA ASN A 210 42.85 2.45 1.03
C ASN A 210 43.19 1.96 -0.39
N GLU A 211 42.21 1.88 -1.29
CA GLU A 211 42.42 1.52 -2.71
C GLU A 211 43.14 2.66 -3.42
N ILE A 212 42.88 3.90 -3.01
CA ILE A 212 43.55 5.11 -3.51
C ILE A 212 44.95 5.21 -2.91
N GLU A 213 45.13 4.92 -1.63
CA GLU A 213 46.42 4.97 -0.93
C GLU A 213 47.38 3.87 -1.38
N THR A 214 46.88 2.67 -1.70
CA THR A 214 47.74 1.55 -2.12
C THR A 214 48.08 1.54 -3.61
N LYS A 215 47.27 2.19 -4.44
CA LYS A 215 47.43 2.18 -5.90
C LYS A 215 47.64 3.56 -6.52
N GLY A 216 47.47 4.61 -5.74
CA GLY A 216 47.76 5.98 -6.15
C GLY A 216 49.19 6.33 -5.81
N ASP A 217 49.86 6.99 -6.74
CA ASP A 217 51.19 7.56 -6.50
C ASP A 217 51.05 8.81 -5.63
N GLU A 218 51.86 8.92 -4.58
CA GLU A 218 51.89 10.07 -3.69
C GLU A 218 52.96 11.05 -4.18
N GLU A 219 52.55 12.19 -4.73
CA GLU A 219 53.43 13.33 -4.99
C GLU A 219 53.17 14.44 -3.96
N ILE A 220 54.23 14.91 -3.31
CA ILE A 220 54.19 16.06 -2.41
C ILE A 220 55.28 17.05 -2.84
N GLU A 221 54.91 18.33 -2.98
CA GLU A 221 55.81 19.49 -2.88
C GLU A 221 55.84 20.02 -1.44
#